data_AF-A0A7C2Q8T9-F1
#
_entry.id   AF-A0A7C2Q8T9-F1
#
_cell.length_a   1.000
_cell.length_b   1.000
_cell.length_c   1.000
_cell.angle_alpha   90.00
_cell.angle_beta   90.00
_cell.angle_gamma   90.00
#
_symmetry.space_group_name_H-M   'P 1'
#
loop_
_entity.id
_entity.type
_entity.pdbx_description
1 polymer ?
#
loop_
_entity_poly.entity_id
_entity_poly.type
_entity_poly.pdbx_seq_one_letter_code
_entity_poly.pdbx_strand_id
1 'polypeptide(L)'
;MSERTRLVLSLLVILLAECTKAQPLPPSHAWELRTNQSGRHYHEAIWNHSHWLKHADVPDADKTALLGLNLLYAEEEIPGFSSFPSDLNGLHTWVSVGKVSGFRRTYSAAETRHLQIGELEKFTPVRQLDIAIELFPSADSARVSLDAIYRSQLRSYQNRIVSLSESDSLPTLNCGLPSGNQLGTAFVVCPAYSPAPIIAFQVGRALVRVQMTGHTDLKFAEAAAWGILYRLQHHPELIGRGTPLFRLDGTVDLNGVKVAALTLLRDASCQVKEDREVRPWSRQVQILVSKSPLPVVSKGTICTRWTARVTWGQRWVELEAFGWEMKTWDGKVVKLSRPVFPYRGELIAPLQEVKQALGLTVQAQ
;
A
#
# COMPACT_ATOMS: atom_id res chain seq x y z
N MET A 1 -0.75 -34.42 -12.24
CA MET A 1 0.40 -33.51 -12.02
C MET A 1 1.03 -33.84 -10.69
N SER A 2 2.35 -34.09 -10.64
CA SER A 2 3.03 -34.45 -9.38
C SER A 2 3.13 -33.23 -8.45
N GLU A 3 3.22 -33.48 -7.15
CA GLU A 3 3.37 -32.45 -6.12
C GLU A 3 4.65 -31.59 -6.32
N ARG A 4 5.73 -32.22 -6.80
CA ARG A 4 6.96 -31.52 -7.23
C ARG A 4 6.73 -30.63 -8.43
N THR A 5 5.95 -31.06 -9.41
CA THR A 5 5.62 -30.24 -10.59
C THR A 5 4.79 -29.02 -10.18
N ARG A 6 3.88 -29.17 -9.19
CA ARG A 6 3.11 -28.04 -8.62
C ARG A 6 4.03 -27.06 -7.90
N LEU A 7 4.94 -27.54 -7.06
CA LEU A 7 5.90 -26.71 -6.31
C LEU A 7 6.83 -25.92 -7.23
N VAL A 8 7.32 -26.55 -8.29
CA VAL A 8 8.17 -25.89 -9.30
C VAL A 8 7.37 -24.85 -10.09
N LEU A 9 6.12 -25.13 -10.47
CA LEU A 9 5.24 -24.15 -11.11
C LEU A 9 4.89 -22.99 -10.16
N SER A 10 4.65 -23.24 -8.87
CA SER A 10 4.41 -22.19 -7.88
C SER A 10 5.66 -21.31 -7.67
N LEU A 11 6.85 -21.90 -7.61
CA LEU A 11 8.11 -21.15 -7.59
C LEU A 11 8.29 -20.34 -8.87
N LEU A 12 7.96 -20.91 -10.04
CA LEU A 12 8.01 -20.20 -11.32
C LEU A 12 6.97 -19.08 -11.40
N VAL A 13 5.77 -19.25 -10.88
CA VAL A 13 4.73 -18.21 -10.83
C VAL A 13 5.11 -17.11 -9.84
N ILE A 14 5.73 -17.45 -8.71
CA ILE A 14 6.29 -16.46 -7.77
C ILE A 14 7.46 -15.71 -8.41
N LEU A 15 8.36 -16.40 -9.13
CA LEU A 15 9.49 -15.82 -9.88
C LEU A 15 9.05 -15.02 -11.13
N LEU A 16 7.94 -15.38 -11.76
CA LEU A 16 7.36 -14.64 -12.89
C LEU A 16 6.51 -13.47 -12.40
N ALA A 17 5.88 -13.58 -11.23
CA ALA A 17 5.24 -12.47 -10.54
C ALA A 17 6.27 -11.48 -9.94
N GLU A 18 7.54 -11.87 -9.83
CA GLU A 18 8.67 -10.95 -9.59
C GLU A 18 9.03 -10.09 -10.82
N CYS A 19 8.38 -10.28 -11.98
CA CYS A 19 8.59 -9.42 -13.15
C CYS A 19 7.92 -8.04 -13.04
N THR A 20 7.05 -7.81 -12.06
CA THR A 20 6.63 -6.45 -11.67
C THR A 20 7.46 -6.01 -10.46
N LYS A 21 8.77 -5.77 -10.65
CA LYS A 21 9.61 -5.20 -9.60
C LYS A 21 9.07 -3.81 -9.26
N ALA A 22 8.49 -3.65 -8.07
CA ALA A 22 8.05 -2.34 -7.58
C ALA A 22 9.20 -1.31 -7.55
N GLN A 23 10.45 -1.79 -7.49
CA GLN A 23 11.68 -1.04 -7.73
C GLN A 23 12.90 -1.98 -7.82
N PRO A 24 13.94 -1.72 -8.65
CA PRO A 24 15.19 -2.48 -8.59
C PRO A 24 15.99 -2.14 -7.32
N LEU A 25 16.73 -3.13 -6.79
CA LEU A 25 17.75 -2.90 -5.76
C LEU A 25 18.86 -1.98 -6.30
N PRO A 26 19.54 -1.20 -5.42
CA PRO A 26 20.71 -0.45 -5.82
C PRO A 26 21.80 -1.40 -6.33
N PRO A 27 22.49 -1.06 -7.43
CA PRO A 27 23.63 -1.84 -7.90
C PRO A 27 24.77 -1.79 -6.87
N SER A 28 25.68 -2.76 -6.89
CA SER A 28 26.75 -2.90 -5.89
C SER A 28 27.58 -1.63 -5.69
N HIS A 29 27.84 -0.87 -6.76
CA HIS A 29 28.62 0.37 -6.74
C HIS A 29 27.88 1.57 -6.14
N ALA A 30 26.56 1.50 -5.97
CA ALA A 30 25.77 2.58 -5.38
C ALA A 30 25.79 2.56 -3.84
N TRP A 31 26.33 1.51 -3.23
CA TRP A 31 26.38 1.34 -1.78
C TRP A 31 27.64 1.94 -1.18
N GLU A 32 27.46 2.75 -0.14
CA GLU A 32 28.53 3.31 0.67
C GLU A 32 28.49 2.73 2.09
N LEU A 33 29.65 2.33 2.61
CA LEU A 33 29.77 1.93 4.02
C LEU A 33 29.83 3.17 4.90
N ARG A 34 28.95 3.24 5.90
CA ARG A 34 28.84 4.32 6.87
C ARG A 34 28.93 3.77 8.29
N THR A 35 29.22 4.67 9.23
CA THR A 35 29.23 4.39 10.67
C THR A 35 28.35 5.40 11.37
N ASN A 36 27.40 4.93 12.18
CA ASN A 36 26.52 5.82 12.94
C ASN A 36 27.23 6.35 14.21
N GLN A 37 26.56 7.24 14.94
CA GLN A 37 27.09 7.83 16.18
C GLN A 37 27.39 6.80 17.28
N SER A 38 26.77 5.61 17.24
CA SER A 38 27.02 4.52 18.19
C SER A 38 28.09 3.54 17.73
N GLY A 39 28.83 3.86 16.67
CA GLY A 39 29.91 3.03 16.14
C GLY A 39 29.45 1.81 15.33
N ARG A 40 28.15 1.67 15.05
CA ARG A 40 27.64 0.57 14.22
C ARG A 40 27.76 0.90 12.74
N HIS A 41 28.22 -0.08 11.99
CA HIS A 41 28.34 0.00 10.54
C HIS A 41 27.01 -0.30 9.83
N TYR A 42 26.75 0.41 8.74
CA TYR A 42 25.63 0.17 7.85
C TYR A 42 26.00 0.56 6.42
N HIS A 43 25.34 -0.07 5.45
CA HIS A 43 25.41 0.33 4.05
C HIS A 43 24.27 1.28 3.73
N GLU A 44 24.59 2.35 3.01
CA GLU A 44 23.65 3.36 2.57
C GLU A 44 23.72 3.52 1.05
N ALA A 45 22.58 3.68 0.41
CA ALA A 45 22.50 4.04 -1.00
C ALA A 45 21.34 5.00 -1.26
N ILE A 46 21.54 5.97 -2.16
CA ILE A 46 20.46 6.73 -2.78
C ILE A 46 20.38 6.29 -4.23
N TRP A 47 19.29 5.63 -4.60
CA TRP A 47 19.13 5.04 -5.93
C TRP A 47 17.68 5.14 -6.38
N ASN A 48 17.46 5.61 -7.61
CA ASN A 48 16.14 5.81 -8.20
C ASN A 48 15.16 6.51 -7.23
N HIS A 49 15.56 7.69 -6.74
CA HIS A 49 14.74 8.51 -5.83
C HIS A 49 14.31 7.79 -4.54
N SER A 50 15.13 6.85 -4.10
CA SER A 50 14.90 6.06 -2.89
C SER A 50 16.12 5.97 -2.03
N HIS A 51 15.90 5.98 -0.73
CA HIS A 51 16.93 5.90 0.29
C HIS A 51 16.94 4.50 0.89
N TRP A 52 18.10 3.87 0.84
CA TRP A 52 18.32 2.50 1.24
C TRP A 52 19.31 2.45 2.38
N LEU A 53 18.94 1.74 3.43
CA LEU A 53 19.76 1.50 4.61
C LEU A 53 19.77 -0.01 4.90
N LYS A 54 20.96 -0.60 5.00
CA LYS A 54 21.15 -2.01 5.32
C LYS A 54 22.16 -2.13 6.45
N HIS A 55 21.74 -2.65 7.59
CA HIS A 55 22.65 -2.93 8.69
C HIS A 55 23.41 -4.24 8.42
N ALA A 56 24.74 -4.20 8.63
CA ALA A 56 25.64 -5.30 8.27
C ALA A 56 25.40 -6.60 9.07
N ASP A 57 24.72 -6.49 10.21
CA ASP A 57 24.37 -7.59 11.12
C ASP A 57 23.09 -8.34 10.73
N VAL A 58 22.40 -7.94 9.67
CA VAL A 58 21.14 -8.59 9.23
C VAL A 58 21.41 -9.57 8.08
N PRO A 59 21.26 -10.89 8.31
CA PRO A 59 21.31 -11.87 7.22
C PRO A 59 20.13 -11.68 6.26
N ASP A 60 20.34 -12.02 4.98
CA ASP A 60 19.32 -11.92 3.93
C ASP A 60 18.66 -10.53 3.79
N ALA A 61 19.40 -9.46 4.10
CA ALA A 61 18.82 -8.12 4.08
C ALA A 61 18.29 -7.72 2.69
N ASP A 62 18.92 -8.18 1.60
CA ASP A 62 18.46 -7.87 0.23
C ASP A 62 17.15 -8.58 -0.09
N LYS A 63 16.99 -9.82 0.37
CA LYS A 63 15.73 -10.57 0.28
C LYS A 63 14.64 -9.86 1.09
N THR A 64 14.95 -9.45 2.32
CA THR A 64 14.02 -8.71 3.18
C THR A 64 13.60 -7.38 2.55
N ALA A 65 14.55 -6.65 1.94
CA ALA A 65 14.28 -5.42 1.21
C ALA A 65 13.33 -5.64 0.03
N LEU A 66 13.60 -6.65 -0.81
CA LEU A 66 12.74 -7.00 -1.95
C LEU A 66 11.33 -7.40 -1.52
N LEU A 67 11.23 -8.25 -0.51
CA LEU A 67 9.94 -8.67 0.03
C LEU A 67 9.15 -7.49 0.61
N GLY A 68 9.83 -6.60 1.35
CA GLY A 68 9.21 -5.39 1.89
C GLY A 68 8.72 -4.41 0.83
N LEU A 69 9.46 -4.24 -0.28
CA LEU A 69 9.03 -3.44 -1.42
C LEU A 69 7.81 -4.03 -2.13
N ASN A 70 7.72 -5.35 -2.22
CA ASN A 70 6.57 -6.03 -2.82
C ASN A 70 5.27 -5.83 -2.01
N LEU A 71 5.38 -5.44 -0.74
CA LEU A 71 4.23 -5.05 0.08
C LEU A 71 3.70 -3.65 -0.25
N LEU A 72 4.54 -2.76 -0.79
CA LEU A 72 4.11 -1.43 -1.22
C LEU A 72 3.47 -1.50 -2.60
N TYR A 73 2.55 -0.59 -2.91
CA TYR A 73 2.03 -0.45 -4.26
C TYR A 73 3.13 0.04 -5.22
N ALA A 74 3.12 -0.47 -6.45
CA ALA A 74 3.92 0.08 -7.55
C ALA A 74 3.47 1.49 -7.92
N GLU A 75 4.27 2.21 -8.69
CA GLU A 75 4.04 3.64 -9.00
C GLU A 75 2.70 3.87 -9.69
N GLU A 76 2.32 2.95 -10.57
CA GLU A 76 1.12 3.01 -11.39
C GLU A 76 -0.07 2.22 -10.80
N GLU A 77 0.08 1.59 -9.63
CA GLU A 77 -1.01 0.78 -9.05
C GLU A 77 -2.11 1.63 -8.42
N ILE A 78 -1.87 2.89 -8.09
CA ILE A 78 -2.86 3.74 -7.43
C ILE A 78 -3.41 4.79 -8.41
N PRO A 79 -4.65 4.65 -8.93
CA PRO A 79 -5.19 5.61 -9.88
C PRO A 79 -5.20 7.04 -9.35
N GLY A 80 -4.72 7.98 -10.16
CA GLY A 80 -4.57 9.40 -9.82
C GLY A 80 -3.29 9.74 -9.03
N PHE A 81 -2.53 8.73 -8.60
CA PHE A 81 -1.30 8.91 -7.82
C PHE A 81 -0.08 8.31 -8.53
N SER A 82 1.09 8.81 -8.18
CA SER A 82 2.39 8.25 -8.59
C SER A 82 3.44 8.54 -7.52
N SER A 83 4.58 7.84 -7.58
CA SER A 83 5.72 8.07 -6.69
C SER A 83 6.57 9.25 -7.19
N PHE A 84 6.01 10.45 -7.20
CA PHE A 84 6.75 11.65 -7.57
C PHE A 84 7.86 11.93 -6.52
N PRO A 85 9.12 12.12 -6.92
CA PRO A 85 10.17 12.50 -5.98
C PRO A 85 9.84 13.84 -5.34
N SER A 86 10.04 13.94 -4.03
CA SER A 86 9.80 15.17 -3.26
C SER A 86 10.72 16.30 -3.73
N ASP A 87 10.20 17.52 -3.83
CA ASP A 87 11.02 18.70 -4.13
C ASP A 87 12.04 19.02 -3.02
N LEU A 88 11.83 18.50 -1.81
CA LEU A 88 12.68 18.80 -0.66
C LEU A 88 13.96 17.98 -0.64
N ASN A 89 13.90 16.72 -1.07
CA ASN A 89 15.03 15.80 -0.97
C ASN A 89 15.23 14.90 -2.19
N GLY A 90 14.35 14.97 -3.19
CA GLY A 90 14.38 14.15 -4.39
C GLY A 90 14.05 12.69 -4.13
N LEU A 91 13.37 12.36 -3.02
CA LEU A 91 13.03 11.00 -2.62
C LEU A 91 11.51 10.78 -2.52
N HIS A 92 11.07 9.56 -2.78
CA HIS A 92 9.69 9.11 -2.55
C HIS A 92 9.59 7.77 -1.81
N THR A 93 10.71 7.06 -1.62
CA THR A 93 10.72 5.75 -0.96
C THR A 93 11.91 5.60 -0.03
N TRP A 94 11.66 4.97 1.11
CA TRP A 94 12.64 4.67 2.14
C TRP A 94 12.59 3.19 2.46
N VAL A 95 13.74 2.53 2.42
CA VAL A 95 13.93 1.13 2.75
C VAL A 95 15.02 1.05 3.79
N SER A 96 14.70 0.53 4.96
CA SER A 96 15.65 0.25 6.03
C SER A 96 15.53 -1.20 6.42
N VAL A 97 16.64 -1.93 6.41
CA VAL A 97 16.70 -3.32 6.84
C VAL A 97 17.65 -3.45 8.01
N GLY A 98 17.07 -3.78 9.16
CA GLY A 98 17.70 -3.72 10.47
C GLY A 98 16.95 -4.59 11.48
N LYS A 99 17.27 -4.41 12.77
CA LYS A 99 16.51 -5.02 13.88
C LYS A 99 15.01 -4.75 13.78
N VAL A 100 14.65 -3.53 13.39
CA VAL A 100 13.33 -3.18 12.88
C VAL A 100 13.54 -2.79 11.43
N SER A 101 12.89 -3.50 10.52
CA SER A 101 12.94 -3.16 9.09
C SER A 101 11.77 -2.26 8.73
N GLY A 102 11.99 -1.20 7.98
CA GLY A 102 10.99 -0.21 7.62
C GLY A 102 10.92 0.00 6.11
N PHE A 103 9.72 -0.01 5.56
CA PHE A 103 9.44 0.22 4.14
C PHE A 103 8.40 1.32 4.04
N ARG A 104 8.74 2.43 3.40
CA ARG A 104 7.84 3.57 3.25
C ARG A 104 7.85 4.06 1.83
N ARG A 105 6.67 4.39 1.30
CA ARG A 105 6.52 5.11 0.04
C ARG A 105 5.45 6.19 0.15
N THR A 106 5.76 7.34 -0.44
CA THR A 106 4.83 8.47 -0.57
C THR A 106 4.34 8.52 -2.00
N TYR A 107 3.04 8.35 -2.17
CA TYR A 107 2.35 8.51 -3.44
C TYR A 107 1.71 9.88 -3.47
N SER A 108 2.01 10.69 -4.48
CA SER A 108 1.45 12.03 -4.61
C SER A 108 0.49 12.09 -5.80
N ALA A 109 -0.59 12.85 -5.66
CA ALA A 109 -1.50 13.09 -6.77
C ALA A 109 -0.79 13.89 -7.88
N ALA A 110 -1.13 13.63 -9.15
CA ALA A 110 -0.66 14.45 -10.27
C ALA A 110 -1.20 15.88 -10.22
N GLU A 111 -2.41 16.04 -9.68
CA GLU A 111 -3.00 17.34 -9.48
C GLU A 111 -2.21 18.13 -8.43
N THR A 112 -1.76 19.33 -8.80
CA THR A 112 -1.01 20.22 -7.93
C THR A 112 -1.76 21.52 -7.70
N ARG A 113 -1.68 22.04 -6.49
CA ARG A 113 -2.10 23.40 -6.13
C ARG A 113 -0.88 24.33 -6.15
N HIS A 114 -1.10 25.51 -6.72
CA HIS A 114 -0.13 26.59 -6.73
C HIS A 114 -0.15 27.29 -5.36
N LEU A 115 1.00 27.37 -4.71
CA LEU A 115 1.20 28.11 -3.47
C LEU A 115 2.25 29.20 -3.72
N GLN A 116 1.86 30.45 -3.48
CA GLN A 116 2.77 31.57 -3.48
C GLN A 116 3.22 31.84 -2.04
N ILE A 117 4.51 31.66 -1.76
CA ILE A 117 5.12 31.93 -0.45
C ILE A 117 6.14 33.04 -0.63
N GLY A 118 5.70 34.28 -0.45
CA GLY A 118 6.50 35.46 -0.82
C GLY A 118 6.74 35.50 -2.33
N GLU A 119 8.00 35.54 -2.74
CA GLU A 119 8.41 35.48 -4.16
C GLU A 119 8.56 34.05 -4.69
N LEU A 120 8.41 33.02 -3.83
CA LEU A 120 8.62 31.63 -4.22
C LEU A 120 7.31 31.00 -4.72
N GLU A 121 7.27 30.63 -6.00
CA GLU A 121 6.21 29.80 -6.58
C GLU A 121 6.47 28.33 -6.25
N LYS A 122 5.51 27.67 -5.59
CA LYS A 122 5.61 26.26 -5.23
C LYS A 122 4.38 25.47 -5.69
N PHE A 123 4.60 24.42 -6.46
CA PHE A 123 3.57 23.46 -6.83
C PHE A 123 3.58 22.29 -5.85
N THR A 124 2.53 22.18 -5.04
CA THR A 124 2.38 21.08 -4.09
C THR A 124 1.25 20.15 -4.53
N PRO A 125 1.40 18.82 -4.37
CA PRO A 125 0.30 17.91 -4.69
C PRO A 125 -0.91 18.24 -3.82
N VAL A 126 -2.11 18.17 -4.42
CA VAL A 126 -3.36 18.42 -3.69
C VAL A 126 -3.62 17.35 -2.62
N ARG A 127 -3.14 16.13 -2.86
CA ARG A 127 -3.29 14.97 -1.98
C ARG A 127 -2.03 14.11 -2.00
N GLN A 128 -1.71 13.48 -0.87
CA GLN A 128 -0.66 12.48 -0.78
C GLN A 128 -1.10 11.30 0.08
N LEU A 129 -0.74 10.10 -0.34
CA LEU A 129 -0.89 8.87 0.42
C LEU A 129 0.51 8.41 0.86
N ASP A 130 0.73 8.38 2.17
CA ASP A 130 1.92 7.80 2.79
C ASP A 130 1.58 6.39 3.29
N ILE A 131 2.32 5.38 2.83
CA ILE A 131 2.25 4.03 3.36
C ILE A 131 3.59 3.69 4.00
N ALA A 132 3.58 3.30 5.27
CA ALA A 132 4.74 2.80 5.99
C ALA A 132 4.44 1.42 6.58
N ILE A 133 5.38 0.50 6.43
CA ILE A 133 5.32 -0.87 6.95
C ILE A 133 6.59 -1.12 7.74
N GLU A 134 6.45 -1.49 9.00
CA GLU A 134 7.55 -1.78 9.92
C GLU A 134 7.47 -3.23 10.37
N LEU A 135 8.55 -3.98 10.19
CA LEU A 135 8.69 -5.36 10.66
C LEU A 135 9.51 -5.36 11.94
N PHE A 136 8.86 -5.72 13.03
CA PHE A 136 9.46 -5.78 14.35
C PHE A 136 10.05 -7.17 14.65
N PRO A 137 10.93 -7.31 15.65
CA PRO A 137 11.41 -8.62 16.10
C PRO A 137 10.29 -9.56 16.57
N SER A 138 9.22 -9.02 17.15
CA SER A 138 8.09 -9.78 17.69
C SER A 138 6.76 -9.06 17.51
N ALA A 139 5.65 -9.81 17.62
CA ALA A 139 4.31 -9.24 17.62
C ALA A 139 4.09 -8.28 18.81
N ASP A 140 4.64 -8.59 19.99
CA ASP A 140 4.53 -7.70 21.15
C ASP A 140 5.23 -6.36 20.91
N SER A 141 6.40 -6.38 20.25
CA SER A 141 7.12 -5.16 19.89
C SER A 141 6.31 -4.30 18.92
N ALA A 142 5.67 -4.92 17.92
CA ALA A 142 4.76 -4.22 17.01
C ALA A 142 3.53 -3.64 17.74
N ARG A 143 2.99 -4.37 18.73
CA ARG A 143 1.86 -3.95 19.55
C ARG A 143 2.20 -2.72 20.39
N VAL A 144 3.35 -2.72 21.06
CA VAL A 144 3.85 -1.57 21.82
C VAL A 144 3.99 -0.34 20.93
N SER A 145 4.49 -0.50 19.71
CA SER A 145 4.60 0.60 18.74
C SER A 145 3.24 1.12 18.27
N LEU A 146 2.27 0.24 18.03
CA LEU A 146 0.90 0.63 17.71
C LEU A 146 0.26 1.44 18.86
N ASP A 147 0.45 1.00 20.11
CA ASP A 147 -0.06 1.70 21.29
C ASP A 147 0.64 3.06 21.49
N ALA A 148 1.94 3.15 21.15
CA ALA A 148 2.67 4.41 21.17
C ALA A 148 2.14 5.41 20.13
N ILE A 149 1.77 4.95 18.92
CA ILE A 149 1.10 5.78 17.90
C ILE A 149 -0.20 6.32 18.47
N TYR A 150 -1.05 5.46 19.03
CA TYR A 150 -2.30 5.87 19.64
C TYR A 150 -2.10 6.94 20.72
N ARG A 151 -1.19 6.69 21.67
CA ARG A 151 -0.88 7.63 22.77
C ARG A 151 -0.30 8.95 22.25
N SER A 152 0.55 8.92 21.24
CA SER A 152 1.11 10.12 20.63
C SER A 152 0.02 10.98 20.00
N GLN A 153 -0.90 10.36 19.25
CA GLN A 153 -2.01 11.08 18.63
C GLN A 153 -2.96 11.66 19.67
N LEU A 154 -3.26 10.89 20.73
CA LEU A 154 -4.04 11.38 21.86
C LEU A 154 -3.40 12.62 22.53
N ARG A 155 -2.09 12.59 22.77
CA ARG A 155 -1.37 13.75 23.36
C ARG A 155 -1.37 14.95 22.43
N SER A 156 -1.07 14.76 21.13
CA SER A 156 -1.11 15.84 20.14
C SER A 156 -2.49 16.49 20.08
N TYR A 157 -3.55 15.70 20.24
CA TYR A 157 -4.91 16.20 20.29
C TYR A 157 -5.23 16.94 21.60
N GLN A 158 -4.89 16.38 22.76
CA GLN A 158 -5.07 17.04 24.07
C GLN A 158 -4.39 18.41 24.11
N ASN A 159 -3.17 18.52 23.56
CA ASN A 159 -2.45 19.79 23.46
C ASN A 159 -3.17 20.82 22.56
N ARG A 160 -3.97 20.38 21.58
CA ARG A 160 -4.79 21.28 20.74
C ARG A 160 -6.12 21.67 21.39
N ILE A 161 -6.70 20.84 22.27
CA ILE A 161 -7.92 21.19 23.02
C ILE A 161 -7.62 22.25 24.09
N VAL A 162 -6.44 22.26 24.71
CA VAL A 162 -6.09 23.35 25.66
C VAL A 162 -6.20 24.75 24.99
N SER A 163 -6.26 24.82 23.66
CA SER A 163 -6.52 26.05 22.88
C SER A 163 -7.95 26.22 22.32
N LEU A 164 -8.91 25.32 22.60
CA LEU A 164 -10.31 25.39 22.12
C LEU A 164 -11.28 25.22 23.31
N SER A 165 -12.34 26.03 23.37
CA SER A 165 -13.23 26.17 24.54
C SER A 165 -13.92 24.88 24.98
N GLU A 166 -14.26 24.81 26.28
CA GLU A 166 -14.80 23.67 27.04
C GLU A 166 -16.14 23.04 26.55
N SER A 167 -16.69 23.46 25.42
CA SER A 167 -18.04 23.04 24.97
C SER A 167 -18.06 21.84 24.01
N ASP A 168 -16.92 21.40 23.47
CA ASP A 168 -16.90 20.31 22.49
C ASP A 168 -16.63 18.96 23.18
N SER A 169 -17.59 18.03 23.04
CA SER A 169 -17.44 16.65 23.48
C SER A 169 -16.16 16.02 22.91
N LEU A 170 -15.38 15.36 23.75
CA LEU A 170 -14.16 14.65 23.34
C LEU A 170 -14.46 13.73 22.14
N PRO A 171 -13.80 13.91 20.98
CA PRO A 171 -13.93 12.98 19.88
C PRO A 171 -13.35 11.64 20.30
N THR A 172 -14.13 10.60 20.06
CA THR A 172 -13.73 9.22 20.29
C THR A 172 -12.55 8.91 19.36
N LEU A 173 -11.32 8.86 19.88
CA LEU A 173 -10.24 8.20 19.13
C LEU A 173 -10.70 6.76 18.86
N ASN A 174 -10.47 6.29 17.64
CA ASN A 174 -10.97 5.01 17.15
C ASN A 174 -12.49 4.97 16.88
N CYS A 175 -13.00 5.88 16.04
CA CYS A 175 -14.39 5.85 15.52
C CYS A 175 -14.75 4.61 14.69
N GLY A 176 -13.88 3.59 14.65
CA GLY A 176 -13.95 2.50 13.68
C GLY A 176 -13.53 2.94 12.28
N LEU A 177 -13.37 1.95 11.39
CA LEU A 177 -13.20 2.19 9.96
C LEU A 177 -14.55 2.51 9.30
N PRO A 178 -14.59 3.25 8.17
CA PRO A 178 -15.81 3.48 7.41
C PRO A 178 -16.62 2.21 7.08
N SER A 179 -15.96 1.08 6.87
CA SER A 179 -16.65 -0.20 6.64
C SER A 179 -17.20 -0.86 7.91
N GLY A 180 -16.78 -0.41 9.10
CA GLY A 180 -17.06 -1.04 10.39
C GLY A 180 -16.25 -2.31 10.67
N ASN A 181 -15.39 -2.73 9.74
CA ASN A 181 -14.59 -3.95 9.90
C ASN A 181 -13.27 -3.65 10.63
N GLN A 182 -12.70 -4.67 11.25
CA GLN A 182 -11.36 -4.60 11.84
C GLN A 182 -10.28 -4.78 10.76
N LEU A 183 -9.10 -4.17 10.92
CA LEU A 183 -7.89 -4.51 10.16
C LEU A 183 -6.91 -5.25 11.08
N GLY A 184 -6.34 -6.35 10.60
CA GLY A 184 -5.34 -7.13 11.34
C GLY A 184 -5.80 -7.61 12.71
N THR A 185 -4.86 -7.88 13.61
CA THR A 185 -5.14 -8.31 14.99
C THR A 185 -5.43 -7.15 15.94
N ALA A 186 -4.95 -5.96 15.60
CA ALA A 186 -5.22 -4.72 16.33
C ALA A 186 -5.11 -3.55 15.36
N PHE A 187 -5.90 -2.50 15.57
CA PHE A 187 -5.86 -1.31 14.75
C PHE A 187 -6.23 -0.06 15.54
N VAL A 188 -5.85 1.07 15.00
CA VAL A 188 -6.13 2.41 15.49
C VAL A 188 -6.50 3.27 14.30
N VAL A 189 -7.67 3.90 14.39
CA VAL A 189 -8.07 4.96 13.47
C VAL A 189 -8.00 6.29 14.20
N CYS A 190 -7.31 7.26 13.62
CA CYS A 190 -7.28 8.63 14.13
C CYS A 190 -8.01 9.55 13.15
N PRO A 191 -9.34 9.75 13.31
CA PRO A 191 -10.13 10.51 12.36
C PRO A 191 -10.16 12.03 12.64
N ALA A 192 -10.34 12.76 11.54
CA ALA A 192 -10.97 14.08 11.39
C ALA A 192 -10.22 15.36 11.82
N TYR A 193 -9.58 15.47 12.98
CA TYR A 193 -8.97 16.75 13.42
C TYR A 193 -7.45 16.86 13.16
N SER A 194 -6.88 15.81 12.57
CA SER A 194 -5.54 15.84 12.00
C SER A 194 -5.65 16.23 10.52
N PRO A 195 -4.82 17.15 10.00
CA PRO A 195 -4.73 17.43 8.56
C PRO A 195 -4.30 16.19 7.74
N ALA A 196 -3.99 15.08 8.42
CA ALA A 196 -3.69 13.80 7.84
C ALA A 196 -4.28 12.65 8.68
N PRO A 197 -5.47 12.11 8.35
CA PRO A 197 -6.00 10.91 8.99
C PRO A 197 -5.03 9.73 8.85
N ILE A 198 -4.91 8.95 9.92
CA ILE A 198 -4.03 7.79 9.99
C ILE A 198 -4.87 6.55 10.31
N ILE A 199 -4.68 5.52 9.50
CA ILE A 199 -5.08 4.14 9.80
C ILE A 199 -3.79 3.39 10.12
N ALA A 200 -3.65 2.89 11.35
CA ALA A 200 -2.55 2.04 11.74
C ALA A 200 -3.07 0.67 12.17
N PHE A 201 -2.45 -0.42 11.73
CA PHE A 201 -2.87 -1.76 12.11
C PHE A 201 -1.70 -2.74 12.19
N GLN A 202 -1.88 -3.77 13.00
CA GLN A 202 -0.89 -4.80 13.26
C GLN A 202 -1.32 -6.13 12.65
N VAL A 203 -0.36 -6.84 12.03
CA VAL A 203 -0.51 -8.23 11.59
C VAL A 203 0.73 -9.02 12.01
N GLY A 204 0.61 -9.83 13.07
CA GLY A 204 1.77 -10.53 13.63
C GLY A 204 2.84 -9.52 14.06
N ARG A 205 4.06 -9.64 13.53
CA ARG A 205 5.17 -8.69 13.77
C ARG A 205 5.21 -7.47 12.85
N ALA A 206 4.30 -7.36 11.88
CA ALA A 206 4.21 -6.21 11.00
C ALA A 206 3.27 -5.14 11.57
N LEU A 207 3.70 -3.89 11.50
CA LEU A 207 2.90 -2.70 11.76
C LEU A 207 2.77 -1.91 10.46
N VAL A 208 1.54 -1.61 10.07
CA VAL A 208 1.23 -0.83 8.87
C VAL A 208 0.64 0.50 9.30
N ARG A 209 1.04 1.57 8.61
CA ARG A 209 0.49 2.91 8.73
C ARG A 209 0.13 3.42 7.36
N VAL A 210 -1.13 3.79 7.18
CA VAL A 210 -1.66 4.42 5.97
C VAL A 210 -2.15 5.80 6.36
N GLN A 211 -1.57 6.83 5.74
CA GLN A 211 -1.85 8.23 6.06
C GLN A 211 -2.18 8.97 4.78
N MET A 212 -3.32 9.67 4.76
CA MET A 212 -3.73 10.50 3.62
C MET A 212 -3.64 11.98 4.03
N THR A 213 -3.03 12.84 3.22
CA THR A 213 -2.96 14.29 3.45
C THR A 213 -3.69 15.06 2.35
N GLY A 214 -4.13 16.28 2.65
CA GLY A 214 -4.71 17.22 1.67
C GLY A 214 -6.22 17.13 1.50
N HIS A 215 -6.78 15.92 1.33
CA HIS A 215 -8.22 15.67 1.36
C HIS A 215 -8.49 14.43 2.19
N THR A 216 -9.40 14.53 3.16
CA THR A 216 -9.76 13.43 4.05
C THR A 216 -10.68 12.45 3.34
N ASP A 217 -10.12 11.54 2.56
CA ASP A 217 -10.83 10.38 2.03
C ASP A 217 -10.43 9.12 2.81
N LEU A 218 -11.12 8.90 3.94
CA LEU A 218 -10.86 7.75 4.80
C LEU A 218 -11.28 6.42 4.13
N LYS A 219 -12.24 6.44 3.20
CA LYS A 219 -12.68 5.22 2.47
C LYS A 219 -11.60 4.75 1.51
N PHE A 220 -10.96 5.68 0.81
CA PHE A 220 -9.82 5.37 -0.05
C PHE A 220 -8.62 4.89 0.75
N ALA A 221 -8.28 5.57 1.86
CA ALA A 221 -7.21 5.13 2.75
C ALA A 221 -7.48 3.73 3.33
N GLU A 222 -8.74 3.44 3.69
CA GLU A 222 -9.14 2.11 4.12
C GLU A 222 -8.98 1.07 2.99
N ALA A 223 -9.39 1.41 1.75
CA ALA A 223 -9.19 0.52 0.61
C ALA A 223 -7.73 0.19 0.35
N ALA A 224 -6.84 1.18 0.48
CA ALA A 224 -5.40 0.95 0.43
C ALA A 224 -4.90 0.06 1.57
N ALA A 225 -5.40 0.27 2.79
CA ALA A 225 -5.04 -0.57 3.94
C ALA A 225 -5.44 -2.04 3.74
N TRP A 226 -6.61 -2.31 3.15
CA TRP A 226 -7.04 -3.67 2.79
C TRP A 226 -6.11 -4.34 1.78
N GLY A 227 -5.65 -3.60 0.76
CA GLY A 227 -4.70 -4.16 -0.19
C GLY A 227 -3.33 -4.43 0.42
N ILE A 228 -2.85 -3.62 1.38
CA ILE A 228 -1.63 -3.94 2.15
C ILE A 228 -1.83 -5.17 3.02
N LEU A 229 -2.99 -5.33 3.68
CA LEU A 229 -3.30 -6.53 4.46
C LEU A 229 -3.29 -7.79 3.57
N TYR A 230 -3.88 -7.73 2.38
CA TYR A 230 -3.82 -8.79 1.39
C TYR A 230 -2.37 -9.14 1.03
N ARG A 231 -1.54 -8.14 0.73
CA ARG A 231 -0.10 -8.33 0.43
C ARG A 231 0.66 -8.99 1.57
N LEU A 232 0.41 -8.59 2.82
CA LEU A 232 1.03 -9.19 3.99
C LEU A 232 0.63 -10.66 4.17
N GLN A 233 -0.60 -11.04 3.85
CA GLN A 233 -1.07 -12.42 3.94
C GLN A 233 -0.45 -13.32 2.85
N HIS A 234 0.01 -12.73 1.74
CA HIS A 234 0.84 -13.40 0.72
C HIS A 234 2.30 -13.59 1.13
N HIS A 235 2.75 -12.91 2.19
CA HIS A 235 4.11 -12.96 2.70
C HIS A 235 4.14 -13.35 4.19
N PRO A 236 3.69 -14.58 4.55
CA PRO A 236 3.58 -15.06 5.93
C PRO A 236 4.92 -14.96 6.69
N GLU A 237 6.04 -15.12 6.00
CA GLU A 237 7.40 -15.01 6.55
C GLU A 237 7.70 -13.63 7.12
N LEU A 238 7.10 -12.57 6.56
CA LEU A 238 7.28 -11.20 7.05
C LEU A 238 6.49 -10.94 8.31
N ILE A 239 5.34 -11.59 8.49
CA ILE A 239 4.49 -11.43 9.67
C ILE A 239 4.79 -12.44 10.79
N GLY A 240 5.79 -13.30 10.61
CA GLY A 240 6.22 -14.28 11.61
C GLY A 240 5.35 -15.54 11.65
N ARG A 241 4.69 -15.89 10.53
CA ARG A 241 3.91 -17.13 10.38
C ARG A 241 4.66 -18.12 9.49
N GLY A 242 4.68 -19.39 9.87
CA GLY A 242 5.40 -20.45 9.15
C GLY A 242 4.63 -21.03 7.95
N THR A 243 3.32 -20.78 7.85
CA THR A 243 2.46 -21.35 6.81
C THR A 243 1.69 -20.25 6.08
N PRO A 244 1.68 -20.24 4.73
CA PRO A 244 0.86 -19.31 3.95
C PRO A 244 -0.62 -19.50 4.24
N LEU A 245 -1.33 -18.39 4.46
CA LEU A 245 -2.78 -18.35 4.60
C LEU A 245 -3.51 -18.18 3.25
N PHE A 246 -2.75 -18.00 2.17
CA PHE A 246 -3.30 -17.92 0.82
C PHE A 246 -3.39 -19.30 0.18
N ARG A 247 -4.43 -19.50 -0.63
CA ARG A 247 -4.57 -20.68 -1.48
C ARG A 247 -3.68 -20.53 -2.72
N LEU A 248 -3.30 -21.64 -3.36
CA LEU A 248 -2.48 -21.63 -4.58
C LEU A 248 -3.05 -20.79 -5.72
N ASP A 249 -4.36 -20.54 -5.72
CA ASP A 249 -5.07 -19.68 -6.67
C ASP A 249 -4.96 -18.17 -6.33
N GLY A 250 -4.25 -17.80 -5.27
CA GLY A 250 -4.11 -16.42 -4.80
C GLY A 250 -5.30 -15.90 -3.98
N THR A 251 -6.24 -16.77 -3.62
CA THR A 251 -7.37 -16.42 -2.76
C THR A 251 -6.93 -16.22 -1.31
N VAL A 252 -7.44 -15.16 -0.71
CA VAL A 252 -7.12 -14.75 0.66
C VAL A 252 -8.41 -14.41 1.41
N ASP A 253 -8.46 -14.80 2.69
CA ASP A 253 -9.57 -14.45 3.59
C ASP A 253 -9.26 -13.12 4.30
N LEU A 254 -10.06 -12.11 3.98
CA LEU A 254 -10.05 -10.79 4.59
C LEU A 254 -11.22 -10.66 5.56
N ASN A 255 -11.07 -11.23 6.76
CA ASN A 255 -12.07 -11.20 7.84
C ASN A 255 -13.44 -11.75 7.40
N GLY A 256 -13.46 -13.00 6.96
CA GLY A 256 -14.64 -13.73 6.52
C GLY A 256 -15.01 -13.51 5.05
N VAL A 257 -14.31 -12.62 4.33
CA VAL A 257 -14.56 -12.35 2.91
C VAL A 257 -13.41 -12.87 2.08
N LYS A 258 -13.70 -13.85 1.22
CA LYS A 258 -12.72 -14.37 0.26
C LYS A 258 -12.56 -13.41 -0.90
N VAL A 259 -11.34 -12.89 -1.07
CA VAL A 259 -10.97 -12.05 -2.20
C VAL A 259 -9.89 -12.72 -3.04
N ALA A 260 -9.90 -12.47 -4.34
CA ALA A 260 -8.88 -12.93 -5.27
C ALA A 260 -8.90 -12.11 -6.56
N ALA A 261 -7.96 -12.38 -7.46
CA ALA A 261 -7.90 -11.74 -8.77
C ALA A 261 -9.15 -12.06 -9.60
N LEU A 262 -9.70 -11.05 -10.29
CA LEU A 262 -10.87 -11.20 -11.15
C LEU A 262 -10.64 -12.21 -12.28
N THR A 263 -9.39 -12.38 -12.72
CA THR A 263 -8.99 -13.34 -13.76
C THR A 263 -9.30 -14.79 -13.41
N LEU A 264 -9.42 -15.15 -12.13
CA LEU A 264 -9.89 -16.48 -11.71
C LEU A 264 -11.33 -16.78 -12.16
N LEU A 265 -12.12 -15.77 -12.48
CA LEU A 265 -13.48 -15.96 -13.02
C LEU A 265 -13.45 -16.50 -14.47
N ARG A 266 -12.30 -16.47 -15.14
CA ARG A 266 -12.14 -17.12 -16.46
C ARG A 266 -12.36 -18.63 -16.38
N ASP A 267 -12.07 -19.26 -15.24
CA ASP A 267 -12.37 -20.68 -15.00
C ASP A 267 -13.87 -20.98 -14.99
N ALA A 268 -14.70 -19.96 -14.72
CA ALA A 268 -16.16 -20.03 -14.81
C ALA A 268 -16.69 -19.52 -16.16
N SER A 269 -15.85 -19.50 -17.20
CA SER A 269 -16.16 -18.99 -18.54
C SER A 269 -16.56 -17.51 -18.59
N CYS A 270 -16.17 -16.71 -17.59
CA CYS A 270 -16.35 -15.27 -17.65
C CYS A 270 -15.28 -14.62 -18.53
N GLN A 271 -15.68 -13.58 -19.26
CA GLN A 271 -14.75 -12.67 -19.92
C GLN A 271 -14.37 -11.56 -18.96
N VAL A 272 -13.07 -11.37 -18.72
CA VAL A 272 -12.54 -10.32 -17.86
C VAL A 272 -11.75 -9.36 -18.73
N LYS A 273 -12.27 -8.14 -18.90
CA LYS A 273 -11.63 -7.04 -19.63
C LYS A 273 -11.23 -5.97 -18.63
N GLU A 274 -9.93 -5.78 -18.47
CA GLU A 274 -9.39 -4.67 -17.69
C GLU A 274 -9.12 -3.48 -18.61
N ASP A 275 -9.41 -2.28 -18.12
CA ASP A 275 -9.09 -1.02 -18.77
C ASP A 275 -8.26 -0.18 -17.80
N ARG A 276 -7.04 0.12 -18.21
CA ARG A 276 -6.04 0.81 -17.42
C ARG A 276 -5.44 1.93 -18.25
N GLU A 277 -5.81 3.16 -17.89
CA GLU A 277 -5.30 4.33 -18.57
C GLU A 277 -3.99 4.78 -17.90
N VAL A 278 -2.86 4.58 -18.59
CA VAL A 278 -1.52 4.95 -18.10
C VAL A 278 -0.96 6.09 -18.94
N ARG A 279 -0.46 7.13 -18.28
CA ARG A 279 0.18 8.29 -18.91
C ARG A 279 1.61 8.47 -18.40
N PRO A 280 2.57 8.81 -19.26
CA PRO A 280 3.91 9.15 -18.81
C PRO A 280 3.93 10.52 -18.13
N TRP A 281 4.85 10.73 -17.20
CA TRP A 281 5.15 12.04 -16.62
C TRP A 281 6.65 12.27 -16.54
N SER A 282 7.05 13.55 -16.52
CA SER A 282 8.43 13.97 -16.28
C SER A 282 8.46 15.24 -15.43
N ARG A 283 9.37 15.30 -14.46
CA ARG A 283 9.53 16.44 -13.54
C ARG A 283 10.99 16.68 -13.23
N GLN A 284 11.40 17.94 -13.20
CA GLN A 284 12.71 18.33 -12.69
C GLN A 284 12.68 18.34 -11.16
N VAL A 285 13.60 17.61 -10.54
CA VAL A 285 13.71 17.49 -9.08
C VAL A 285 15.16 17.71 -8.66
N GLN A 286 15.37 18.27 -7.49
CA GLN A 286 16.70 18.37 -6.90
C GLN A 286 16.96 17.11 -6.07
N ILE A 287 18.03 16.39 -6.38
CA ILE A 287 18.42 15.22 -5.59
C ILE A 287 19.62 15.59 -4.72
N LEU A 288 19.48 15.40 -3.41
CA LEU A 288 20.53 15.63 -2.41
C LEU A 288 21.58 14.48 -2.41
N VAL A 289 21.98 13.95 -3.58
CA VAL A 289 22.91 12.80 -3.67
C VAL A 289 24.35 13.18 -3.30
N SER A 290 24.68 14.47 -3.30
CA SER A 290 26.01 14.93 -2.90
C SER A 290 25.95 16.34 -2.32
N LYS A 291 27.08 16.83 -1.78
CA LYS A 291 27.26 18.19 -1.24
C LYS A 291 26.87 19.31 -2.22
N SER A 292 26.60 18.98 -3.50
CA SER A 292 26.04 19.88 -4.50
C SER A 292 24.76 19.25 -5.10
N PRO A 293 23.55 19.72 -4.74
CA PRO A 293 22.32 19.25 -5.35
C PRO A 293 22.31 19.63 -6.83
N LEU A 294 22.18 18.64 -7.71
CA LEU A 294 22.01 18.86 -9.14
C LEU A 294 20.55 18.61 -9.53
N PRO A 295 19.97 19.44 -10.40
CA PRO A 295 18.65 19.16 -10.94
C PRO A 295 18.72 17.94 -11.86
N VAL A 296 17.82 16.99 -11.64
CA VAL A 296 17.67 15.79 -12.48
C VAL A 296 16.24 15.73 -12.98
N VAL A 297 16.06 15.36 -14.25
CA VAL A 297 14.73 15.07 -14.80
C VAL A 297 14.34 13.66 -14.40
N SER A 298 13.43 13.55 -13.44
CA SER A 298 12.76 12.30 -13.09
C SER A 298 11.64 12.02 -14.09
N LYS A 299 11.43 10.75 -14.40
CA LYS A 299 10.35 10.28 -15.27
C LYS A 299 9.68 9.07 -14.64
N GLY A 300 8.41 8.85 -14.98
CA GLY A 300 7.67 7.67 -14.56
C GLY A 300 6.33 7.60 -15.26
N THR A 301 5.44 6.77 -14.72
CA THR A 301 4.06 6.62 -15.22
C THR A 301 3.05 6.88 -14.13
N ILE A 302 1.84 7.28 -14.53
CA ILE A 302 0.68 7.40 -13.65
C ILE A 302 -0.51 6.69 -14.28
N CYS A 303 -1.20 5.89 -13.49
CA CYS A 303 -2.50 5.37 -13.88
C CYS A 303 -3.53 6.45 -13.54
N THR A 304 -4.33 6.92 -14.49
CA THR A 304 -5.41 7.90 -14.21
C THR A 304 -6.71 7.21 -13.82
N ARG A 305 -6.95 6.01 -14.38
CA ARG A 305 -8.14 5.21 -14.11
C ARG A 305 -7.83 3.73 -14.30
N TRP A 306 -8.36 2.89 -13.41
CA TRP A 306 -8.29 1.44 -13.54
C TRP A 306 -9.65 0.83 -13.23
N THR A 307 -10.25 0.23 -14.25
CA THR A 307 -11.52 -0.48 -14.14
C THR A 307 -11.41 -1.89 -14.71
N ALA A 308 -12.29 -2.77 -14.26
CA ALA A 308 -12.45 -4.09 -14.86
C ALA A 308 -13.93 -4.37 -15.10
N ARG A 309 -14.24 -4.87 -16.29
CA ARG A 309 -15.56 -5.40 -16.63
C ARG A 309 -15.48 -6.91 -16.72
N VAL A 310 -16.35 -7.57 -15.94
CA VAL A 310 -16.53 -9.02 -15.99
C VAL A 310 -17.87 -9.33 -16.64
N THR A 311 -17.88 -10.18 -17.65
CA THR A 311 -19.07 -10.53 -18.43
C THR A 311 -19.31 -12.04 -18.40
N TRP A 312 -20.57 -12.44 -18.20
CA TRP A 312 -21.03 -13.82 -18.33
C TRP A 312 -22.38 -13.84 -19.07
N GLY A 313 -22.39 -14.41 -20.27
CA GLY A 313 -23.54 -14.33 -21.18
C GLY A 313 -23.88 -12.86 -21.50
N GLN A 314 -25.11 -12.45 -21.20
CA GLN A 314 -25.57 -11.06 -21.37
C GLN A 314 -25.36 -10.18 -20.12
N ARG A 315 -24.95 -10.77 -19.00
CA ARG A 315 -24.77 -10.06 -17.73
C ARG A 315 -23.33 -9.59 -17.61
N TRP A 316 -23.16 -8.40 -17.06
CA TRP A 316 -21.86 -7.83 -16.76
C TRP A 316 -21.86 -7.10 -15.42
N VAL A 317 -20.68 -7.01 -14.83
CA VAL A 317 -20.37 -6.09 -13.73
C VAL A 317 -19.14 -5.27 -14.06
N GLU A 318 -19.10 -4.03 -13.60
CA GLU A 318 -17.97 -3.12 -13.72
C GLU A 318 -17.49 -2.70 -12.33
N LEU A 319 -16.20 -2.83 -12.12
CA LEU A 319 -15.50 -2.58 -10.86
C LEU A 319 -14.39 -1.56 -11.10
N GLU A 320 -14.08 -0.76 -10.09
CA GLU A 320 -13.03 0.27 -10.15
C GLU A 320 -12.04 0.06 -9.01
N ALA A 321 -10.75 0.25 -9.27
CA ALA A 321 -9.71 0.14 -8.25
C ALA A 321 -9.96 1.12 -7.09
N PHE A 322 -9.77 0.64 -5.85
CA PHE A 322 -10.12 1.33 -4.60
C PHE A 322 -11.61 1.63 -4.43
N GLY A 323 -12.46 1.08 -5.30
CA GLY A 323 -13.92 1.17 -5.22
C GLY A 323 -14.53 0.21 -4.20
N TRP A 324 -15.65 0.62 -3.60
CA TRP A 324 -16.45 -0.18 -2.66
C TRP A 324 -17.76 -0.68 -3.28
N GLU A 325 -17.91 -0.50 -4.58
CA GLU A 325 -19.15 -0.71 -5.30
C GLU A 325 -18.85 -1.34 -6.65
N MET A 326 -19.82 -2.08 -7.17
CA MET A 326 -19.83 -2.55 -8.55
C MET A 326 -21.09 -2.08 -9.26
N LYS A 327 -20.96 -1.72 -10.52
CA LYS A 327 -22.10 -1.43 -11.41
C LYS A 327 -22.52 -2.70 -12.12
N THR A 328 -23.81 -2.96 -12.22
CA THR A 328 -24.37 -4.15 -12.87
C THR A 328 -25.01 -3.80 -14.22
N TRP A 329 -25.25 -4.83 -15.03
CA TRP A 329 -25.86 -4.71 -16.36
C TRP A 329 -27.25 -4.05 -16.40
N ASP A 330 -28.00 -4.12 -15.32
CA ASP A 330 -29.32 -3.48 -15.15
C ASP A 330 -29.22 -2.04 -14.60
N GLY A 331 -28.00 -1.48 -14.53
CA GLY A 331 -27.74 -0.11 -14.09
C GLY A 331 -27.70 0.07 -12.56
N LYS A 332 -27.85 -1.00 -11.78
CA LYS A 332 -27.75 -0.92 -10.31
C LYS A 332 -26.31 -0.77 -9.85
N VAL A 333 -26.16 -0.18 -8.67
CA VAL A 333 -24.90 -0.08 -7.94
C VAL A 333 -25.02 -0.93 -6.70
N VAL A 334 -24.14 -1.93 -6.56
CA VAL A 334 -24.13 -2.88 -5.45
C VAL A 334 -22.90 -2.60 -4.59
N LYS A 335 -23.11 -2.38 -3.30
CA LYS A 335 -22.02 -2.21 -2.32
C LYS A 335 -21.34 -3.55 -2.06
N LEU A 336 -20.01 -3.54 -2.07
CA LEU A 336 -19.15 -4.68 -1.80
C LEU A 336 -18.82 -4.77 -0.31
N SER A 337 -18.59 -5.98 0.20
CA SER A 337 -18.14 -6.17 1.58
C SER A 337 -16.66 -5.81 1.79
N ARG A 338 -15.85 -5.89 0.73
CA ARG A 338 -14.44 -5.45 0.71
C ARG A 338 -14.19 -4.59 -0.52
N PRO A 339 -13.23 -3.66 -0.44
CA PRO A 339 -12.91 -2.82 -1.57
C PRO A 339 -12.22 -3.65 -2.65
N VAL A 340 -12.35 -3.19 -3.88
CA VAL A 340 -11.53 -3.63 -4.99
C VAL A 340 -10.18 -2.95 -4.86
N PHE A 341 -9.08 -3.66 -5.03
CA PHE A 341 -7.76 -3.04 -5.02
C PHE A 341 -6.80 -3.75 -5.97
N PRO A 342 -5.81 -3.05 -6.50
CA PRO A 342 -4.85 -3.65 -7.42
C PRO A 342 -3.75 -4.43 -6.70
N TYR A 343 -3.35 -5.53 -7.34
CA TYR A 343 -2.20 -6.35 -6.95
C TYR A 343 -1.56 -6.97 -8.19
N ARG A 344 -0.30 -6.65 -8.46
CA ARG A 344 0.53 -7.27 -9.51
C ARG A 344 -0.10 -7.24 -10.90
N GLY A 345 -0.71 -6.10 -11.24
CA GLY A 345 -1.31 -5.88 -12.56
C GLY A 345 -2.73 -6.43 -12.73
N GLU A 346 -3.37 -6.87 -11.64
CA GLU A 346 -4.75 -7.36 -11.64
C GLU A 346 -5.59 -6.63 -10.59
N LEU A 347 -6.92 -6.61 -10.76
CA LEU A 347 -7.83 -6.19 -9.70
C LEU A 347 -8.25 -7.38 -8.83
N ILE A 348 -8.08 -7.21 -7.51
CA ILE A 348 -8.54 -8.12 -6.47
C ILE A 348 -9.92 -7.68 -6.01
N ALA A 349 -10.86 -8.62 -5.93
CA ALA A 349 -12.25 -8.35 -5.53
C ALA A 349 -12.90 -9.52 -4.77
N PRO A 350 -14.03 -9.29 -4.07
CA PRO A 350 -14.86 -10.35 -3.48
C PRO A 350 -15.52 -11.22 -4.56
N LEU A 351 -14.85 -12.31 -4.97
CA LEU A 351 -15.32 -13.11 -6.12
C LEU A 351 -16.70 -13.72 -5.92
N GLN A 352 -17.11 -14.03 -4.68
CA GLN A 352 -18.44 -14.56 -4.41
C GLN A 352 -19.54 -13.53 -4.71
N GLU A 353 -19.36 -12.27 -4.33
CA GLU A 353 -20.32 -11.19 -4.62
C GLU A 353 -20.37 -10.89 -6.11
N VAL A 354 -19.21 -10.90 -6.78
CA VAL A 354 -19.13 -10.76 -8.25
C VAL A 354 -19.88 -11.90 -8.94
N LYS A 355 -19.69 -13.16 -8.51
CA LYS A 355 -20.41 -14.32 -9.04
C LYS A 355 -21.92 -14.20 -8.83
N GLN A 356 -22.35 -13.81 -7.64
CA GLN A 356 -23.77 -13.60 -7.33
C GLN A 356 -24.40 -12.53 -8.22
N ALA A 357 -23.73 -11.40 -8.44
CA ALA A 357 -24.23 -10.33 -9.31
C ALA A 357 -24.29 -10.75 -10.80
N LEU A 358 -23.39 -11.63 -11.23
CA LEU A 358 -23.45 -12.25 -12.56
C LEU A 358 -24.53 -13.35 -12.63
N GLY A 359 -25.06 -13.82 -11.50
CA GLY A 359 -26.00 -14.94 -11.42
C GLY A 359 -25.37 -16.30 -11.66
N LEU A 360 -24.06 -16.41 -11.43
CA LEU A 360 -23.38 -17.70 -11.36
C LEU A 360 -23.84 -18.40 -10.08
N THR A 361 -24.45 -19.56 -10.21
CA THR A 361 -24.94 -20.36 -9.09
C THR A 361 -23.79 -20.63 -8.12
N VAL A 362 -23.84 -20.05 -6.92
CA VAL A 362 -22.90 -20.36 -5.85
C VAL A 362 -23.32 -21.72 -5.30
N GLN A 363 -22.90 -22.82 -5.95
CA GLN A 363 -22.96 -24.11 -5.29
C GLN A 363 -21.99 -24.05 -4.11
N ALA A 364 -22.56 -24.03 -2.90
CA ALA A 364 -21.81 -24.21 -1.66
C ALA A 364 -21.06 -25.54 -1.76
N GLN A 365 -19.73 -25.49 -1.74
CA GLN A 365 -18.86 -26.63 -1.49
C GLN A 365 -18.13 -26.40 -0.17
#